data_AF-V5HD10-F1
#
_entry.id   AF-V5HD10-F1
#
_cell.length_a   1.000
_cell.length_b   1.000
_cell.length_c   1.000
_cell.angle_alpha   90.00
_cell.angle_beta   90.00
_cell.angle_gamma   90.00
#
_symmetry.space_group_name_H-M   'P 1'
#
loop_
_entity.id
_entity.type
_entity.pdbx_description
1 polymer ?
#
loop_
_entity_poly.entity_id
_entity_poly.type
_entity_poly.pdbx_seq_one_letter_code
_entity_poly.pdbx_strand_id
1 'polypeptide(L)' 'LVALSCVIAELSEDDCRSPYAVAMCEPDSLKTVYSFDTLTNRCVGYQGCGTGRNIFDSYGQCIKKCPYGIHHTPGTA' A
#
# COMPACT_ATOMS: atom_id res chain seq x y z
N LEU A 1 33.03 -8.57 -1.18
CA LEU A 1 32.01 -7.53 -0.90
C LEU A 1 30.69 -8.05 -1.44
N VAL A 2 29.78 -8.53 -0.57
CA VAL A 2 28.46 -9.00 -1.00
C VAL A 2 27.56 -7.78 -1.05
N ALA A 3 27.18 -7.35 -2.25
CA ALA A 3 26.17 -6.32 -2.42
C ALA A 3 24.83 -6.90 -1.98
N LEU A 4 24.37 -6.50 -0.79
CA LEU A 4 22.99 -6.70 -0.34
C LEU A 4 22.09 -5.92 -1.30
N SER A 5 21.62 -6.59 -2.35
CA SER A 5 20.60 -6.04 -3.24
C SER A 5 19.32 -5.90 -2.44
N CYS A 6 18.97 -4.67 -2.06
CA CYS A 6 17.65 -4.33 -1.53
C CYS A 6 16.62 -4.40 -2.67
N VAL A 7 16.36 -5.60 -3.19
CA VAL A 7 15.16 -5.86 -3.99
C VAL A 7 13.98 -5.68 -3.05
N ILE A 8 13.34 -4.51 -3.13
CA ILE A 8 12.04 -4.34 -2.52
C ILE A 8 11.12 -5.17 -3.40
N ALA A 9 10.82 -6.40 -2.96
CA ALA A 9 9.98 -7.31 -3.71
C ALA A 9 8.63 -6.64 -3.99
N GLU A 10 8.36 -6.39 -5.26
CA GLU A 10 7.04 -6.02 -5.77
C GLU A 10 6.08 -7.18 -5.50
N LEU A 11 4.84 -6.86 -5.12
CA LEU A 11 3.77 -7.85 -4.98
C LEU A 11 3.21 -8.19 -6.37
N SER A 12 2.56 -9.35 -6.50
CA SER A 12 1.79 -9.64 -7.70
C SER A 12 0.58 -8.70 -7.81
N GLU A 13 0.05 -8.51 -9.02
CA GLU A 13 -1.16 -7.71 -9.22
C GLU A 13 -2.35 -8.27 -8.44
N ASP A 14 -2.47 -9.60 -8.36
CA ASP A 14 -3.50 -10.27 -7.57
C ASP A 14 -3.37 -9.96 -6.08
N ASP A 15 -2.14 -9.93 -5.54
CA ASP A 15 -1.90 -9.54 -4.14
C ASP A 15 -2.27 -8.09 -3.89
N CYS A 16 -1.98 -7.20 -4.84
CA CYS A 16 -2.34 -5.78 -4.77
C CYS A 16 -3.85 -5.55 -4.90
N ARG A 17 -4.56 -6.39 -5.66
CA ARG A 17 -6.02 -6.29 -5.84
C ARG A 17 -6.80 -7.08 -4.79
N SER A 18 -6.12 -7.80 -3.91
CA SER A 18 -6.73 -8.52 -2.80
C SER A 18 -7.49 -7.54 -1.88
N PRO A 19 -8.70 -7.91 -1.41
CA PRO A 19 -9.44 -7.09 -0.47
C PRO A 19 -8.59 -6.71 0.74
N TYR A 20 -8.53 -5.42 1.07
CA TYR A 20 -7.92 -4.96 2.30
C TYR A 20 -8.97 -4.90 3.40
N ALA A 21 -8.61 -5.37 4.60
CA ALA A 21 -9.49 -5.34 5.73
C ALA A 21 -9.63 -3.90 6.25
N VAL A 22 -10.86 -3.41 6.34
CA VAL A 22 -11.19 -2.27 7.20
C VAL A 22 -11.35 -2.85 8.60
N ALA A 23 -10.27 -2.83 9.38
CA ALA A 23 -10.25 -3.44 10.70
C ALA A 23 -11.09 -2.63 11.71
N MET A 24 -11.73 -3.33 12.65
CA MET A 24 -12.17 -2.72 13.90
C MET A 24 -10.93 -2.43 14.74
N CYS A 25 -10.65 -1.15 14.94
CA CYS A 25 -9.45 -0.73 15.65
C CYS A 25 -9.70 -0.61 17.14
N GLU A 26 -8.69 -0.98 17.93
CA GLU A 26 -8.66 -0.67 19.36
C GLU A 26 -8.68 0.86 19.55
N PRO A 27 -9.19 1.36 20.70
CA PRO A 27 -9.06 2.76 21.05
C PRO A 27 -7.62 3.26 20.86
N ASP A 28 -7.47 4.44 20.28
CA ASP A 28 -6.18 5.10 20.01
C ASP A 28 -5.20 4.37 19.09
N SER A 29 -5.62 3.29 18.41
CA SER A 29 -4.79 2.55 17.45
C SER A 29 -4.97 2.96 15.97
N LEU A 30 -5.89 3.90 15.71
CA LEU A 30 -6.12 4.41 14.36
C LEU A 30 -4.90 5.19 13.84
N LYS A 31 -4.50 4.85 12.63
CA LYS A 31 -3.48 5.57 11.86
C LYS A 31 -3.90 5.66 10.40
N THR A 32 -3.28 6.59 9.67
CA THR A 32 -3.37 6.57 8.21
C THR A 32 -2.59 5.39 7.67
N VAL A 33 -3.29 4.47 6.99
CA VAL A 33 -2.70 3.37 6.21
C VAL A 33 -3.05 3.54 4.74
N TYR A 34 -2.34 2.82 3.88
CA TYR A 34 -2.50 2.87 2.43
C TYR A 34 -2.71 1.48 1.86
N SER A 35 -3.60 1.36 0.88
CA SER A 35 -3.87 0.11 0.15
C SER A 35 -4.07 0.40 -1.32
N PHE A 36 -3.70 -0.54 -2.19
CA PHE A 36 -4.11 -0.49 -3.59
C PHE A 36 -5.59 -0.85 -3.67
N ASP A 37 -6.40 0.10 -4.12
CA ASP A 37 -7.85 -0.07 -4.24
C ASP A 37 -8.22 -0.35 -5.70
N THR A 38 -8.90 -1.47 -5.92
CA THR A 38 -9.31 -1.93 -7.25
C THR A 38 -10.35 -0.99 -7.88
N LEU A 39 -11.21 -0.34 -7.07
CA LEU A 39 -12.27 0.54 -7.58
C LEU A 39 -11.71 1.84 -8.16
N THR A 40 -10.79 2.48 -7.44
CA THR A 40 -10.09 3.69 -7.89
C THR A 40 -8.87 3.37 -8.76
N ASN A 41 -8.47 2.11 -8.82
CA ASN A 41 -7.31 1.59 -9.54
C ASN A 41 -6.01 2.32 -9.18
N ARG A 42 -5.83 2.65 -7.89
CA ARG A 42 -4.66 3.36 -7.34
C ARG A 42 -4.49 3.09 -5.85
N CYS A 43 -3.34 3.49 -5.32
CA CYS A 43 -3.16 3.54 -3.86
C CYS A 43 -4.05 4.62 -3.23
N VAL A 44 -4.76 4.28 -2.16
CA VAL A 44 -5.63 5.19 -1.40
C VAL A 44 -5.28 5.16 0.08
N GLY A 45 -5.34 6.31 0.73
CA GLY A 45 -5.15 6.42 2.18
C GLY A 45 -6.48 6.39 2.91
N TYR A 46 -6.53 5.70 4.06
CA TYR A 46 -7.71 5.68 4.93
C TYR A 46 -7.28 5.54 6.41
N GLN A 47 -8.19 5.90 7.33
CA GLN A 47 -8.00 5.66 8.76
C GLN A 47 -8.26 4.19 9.05
N GLY A 48 -7.25 3.50 9.57
CA GLY A 48 -7.32 2.08 9.87
C GLY A 48 -6.20 1.64 10.79
N CYS A 49 -6.09 0.33 10.97
CA CYS A 49 -5.08 -0.31 11.81
C CYS A 49 -4.78 -1.70 11.26
N GLY A 50 -3.80 -2.37 11.87
CA GLY A 50 -3.40 -3.72 11.49
C GLY A 50 -2.38 -3.77 10.36
N THR A 51 -2.17 -4.99 9.86
CA THR A 51 -1.18 -5.32 8.83
C THR A 51 -1.80 -6.29 7.82
N GLY A 52 -1.26 -6.30 6.61
CA GLY A 52 -1.72 -7.16 5.53
C GLY A 52 -0.82 -6.99 4.31
N ARG A 53 -0.94 -7.89 3.32
CA ARG A 53 -0.16 -7.77 2.08
C ARG A 53 -0.49 -6.47 1.35
N ASN A 54 -1.77 -6.11 1.29
CA ASN A 54 -2.27 -4.88 0.70
C ASN A 54 -2.58 -3.81 1.78
N ILE A 55 -1.72 -3.67 2.81
CA ILE A 55 -1.79 -2.59 3.80
C ILE A 55 -0.37 -2.07 4.04
N PHE A 56 -0.16 -0.78 3.84
CA PHE A 56 1.14 -0.12 3.84
C PHE A 56 1.14 1.11 4.76
N ASP A 57 2.29 1.41 5.36
CA ASP A 57 2.43 2.54 6.28
C ASP A 57 2.63 3.88 5.54
N SER A 58 2.88 3.85 4.23
CA SER A 58 3.02 5.05 3.42
C SER A 58 2.53 4.85 1.99
N TYR A 59 2.06 5.93 1.37
CA TYR A 59 1.67 5.97 -0.03
C TYR A 59 2.81 5.53 -0.95
N GLY A 60 4.04 6.01 -0.70
CA GLY A 60 5.21 5.65 -1.48
C GLY A 60 5.56 4.15 -1.39
N GLN A 61 5.38 3.53 -0.22
CA GLN A 61 5.53 2.08 -0.07
C GLN A 61 4.46 1.33 -0.87
N CYS A 62 3.21 1.79 -0.84
CA CYS A 62 2.13 1.22 -1.63
C CYS A 62 2.45 1.25 -3.13
N ILE A 63 2.83 2.41 -3.68
CA ILE A 63 3.21 2.52 -5.10
C ILE A 63 4.38 1.61 -5.43
N LYS A 64 5.41 1.61 -4.58
CA LYS A 64 6.62 0.83 -4.82
C LYS A 64 6.37 -0.68 -4.82
N LYS A 65 5.44 -1.15 -3.98
CA LYS A 65 5.09 -2.58 -3.89
C LYS A 65 3.99 -2.99 -4.87
N CYS A 66 3.13 -2.05 -5.25
CA CYS A 66 2.00 -2.24 -6.16
C CYS A 66 2.08 -1.23 -7.31
N PRO A 67 3.02 -1.37 -8.26
CA PRO A 67 3.24 -0.44 -9.37
C PRO A 67 2.19 -0.59 -10.49
N TYR A 68 0.96 -1.02 -10.16
CA TYR A 68 -0.15 -1.24 -11.08
C TYR A 68 -1.12 -0.06 -11.09
N GLY A 69 -1.91 0.12 -12.14
CA GLY A 69 -2.93 1.17 -12.18
C GLY A 69 -2.38 2.60 -12.26
N ILE A 70 -3.11 3.55 -11.66
CA ILE A 70 -2.86 4.99 -11.78
C ILE A 70 -1.99 5.46 -10.61
N HIS A 71 -0.75 5.85 -10.92
CA HIS A 71 0.13 6.51 -9.97
C HIS A 71 0.29 7.97 -10.38
N HIS A 72 -0.06 8.92 -9.51
CA HIS A 72 0.36 10.30 -9.73
C HIS A 72 1.89 10.34 -9.76
N THR A 73 2.47 10.97 -10.79
CA THR A 73 3.91 11.20 -10.84
C THR A 73 4.31 12.21 -9.76
N PRO A 74 5.47 12.04 -9.11
CA PRO A 74 5.99 13.08 -8.20
C PRO A 74 6.08 14.42 -8.94
N GLY A 75 5.37 15.44 -8.46
CA GLY A 75 5.52 16.82 -8.94
C GLY A 75 4.41 17.37 -9.86
N THR A 76 3.28 16.70 -10.02
CA THR A 76 2.12 17.29 -10.72
C THR A 76 0.88 17.28 -9.83
N ALA A 77 0.67 18.41 -9.15
CA ALA A 77 -0.57 18.81 -8.49
C ALA A 77 -1.05 20.11 -9.14
#